data_AF-A0A3D0G500-F1
#
_entry.id   AF-A0A3D0G500-F1
#
_cell.length_a   1.000
_cell.length_b   1.000
_cell.length_c   1.000
_cell.angle_alpha   90.00
_cell.angle_beta   90.00
_cell.angle_gamma   90.00
#
_symmetry.space_group_name_H-M   'P 1'
#
loop_
_entity.id
_entity.type
_entity.pdbx_description
1 polymer ?
#
loop_
_entity_poly.entity_id
_entity_poly.type
_entity_poly.pdbx_seq_one_letter_code
_entity_poly.pdbx_strand_id
1 'polypeptide(L)'
;MTKHIKTVTASRISQEPDLLGESPVWDEQIGRLYWVDSVSRKIRYYHPVDDTHGEIAVPSMIGSVGLGQPGHLVAGLVDGIYDIEIETGAATPLFKPDPPNERVRFNDGRMDRQGRFVCGGMGIYAEPMGELVRVTAGGEAEVLANGVRISNTLSFSPDGKTMYFADSLDRVVRAYRYGDGEEVLTEPRMLVDTKPFASGPDGATVDSEGYIWIALVQVGKIARFTPEGDLDALIEAPTDMPTCMCFGGPDLATLYVTSIKDSGSGRAISRHPLGGHLFAIDGLGVTGLPEPRLAAA
;
A
#
# COMPACT_ATOMS: atom_id res chain seq x y z
N MET A 1 -25.22 5.67 9.64
CA MET A 1 -26.03 5.55 8.40
C MET A 1 -25.04 5.28 7.28
N THR A 2 -25.17 4.13 6.61
CA THR A 2 -24.32 3.70 5.47
C THR A 2 -24.30 4.79 4.39
N LYS A 3 -23.12 5.29 4.00
CA LYS A 3 -23.01 6.30 2.94
C LYS A 3 -23.44 5.68 1.60
N HIS A 4 -24.56 6.14 1.05
CA HIS A 4 -24.95 5.78 -0.31
C HIS A 4 -24.03 6.50 -1.30
N ILE A 5 -22.96 5.84 -1.74
CA ILE A 5 -22.11 6.32 -2.83
C ILE A 5 -22.97 6.36 -4.10
N LYS A 6 -23.30 7.58 -4.55
CA LYS A 6 -24.46 7.82 -5.45
C LYS A 6 -24.22 7.38 -6.88
N THR A 7 -22.98 7.39 -7.38
CA THR A 7 -22.50 6.81 -8.64
C THR A 7 -20.98 7.03 -8.68
N VAL A 8 -20.18 5.98 -8.91
CA VAL A 8 -18.73 6.12 -9.15
C VAL A 8 -18.41 5.95 -10.63
N THR A 9 -17.38 6.62 -11.11
CA THR A 9 -16.83 6.41 -12.45
C THR A 9 -15.43 5.83 -12.33
N ALA A 10 -15.11 4.82 -13.13
CA ALA A 10 -13.77 4.24 -13.17
C ALA A 10 -13.16 4.41 -14.56
N SER A 11 -11.94 4.95 -14.62
CA SER A 11 -11.18 5.19 -15.83
C SER A 11 -9.85 4.43 -15.76
N ARG A 12 -9.50 3.71 -16.83
CA ARG A 12 -8.19 3.06 -16.94
C ARG A 12 -7.12 4.13 -17.19
N ILE A 13 -6.06 4.10 -16.39
CA ILE A 13 -4.94 5.03 -16.46
C ILE A 13 -3.74 4.40 -17.14
N SER A 14 -3.28 3.23 -16.67
CA SER A 14 -2.04 2.65 -17.19
C SER A 14 -2.17 2.22 -18.66
N GLN A 15 -1.10 2.45 -19.41
CA GLN A 15 -0.98 2.04 -20.82
C GLN A 15 -0.85 0.51 -20.95
N GLU A 16 -0.17 -0.12 -20.00
CA GLU A 16 0.10 -1.55 -19.94
C GLU A 16 -0.38 -2.15 -18.61
N PRO A 17 -0.69 -3.45 -18.58
CA PRO A 17 -1.00 -4.14 -17.33
C PRO A 17 0.28 -4.44 -16.55
N ASP A 18 0.22 -4.28 -15.24
CA ASP A 18 1.24 -4.75 -14.30
C ASP A 18 1.04 -6.22 -14.00
N LEU A 19 2.14 -6.96 -13.87
CA LEU A 19 2.09 -8.34 -13.39
C LEU A 19 1.51 -8.37 -11.97
N LEU A 20 2.06 -7.52 -11.09
CA LEU A 20 1.57 -7.28 -9.74
C LEU A 20 1.69 -5.79 -9.41
N GLY A 21 0.65 -5.03 -9.75
CA GLY A 21 0.55 -3.61 -9.41
C GLY A 21 0.29 -3.45 -7.91
N GLU A 22 1.08 -2.62 -7.21
CA GLU A 22 0.99 -2.44 -5.77
C GLU A 22 1.36 -1.02 -5.31
N SER A 23 1.07 -0.74 -4.03
CA SER A 23 1.60 0.42 -3.29
C SER A 23 1.54 1.76 -4.04
N PRO A 24 0.36 2.19 -4.53
CA PRO A 24 0.23 3.50 -5.13
C PRO A 24 0.37 4.61 -4.07
N VAL A 25 1.05 5.70 -4.42
CA VAL A 25 1.27 6.87 -3.57
C VAL A 25 1.25 8.15 -4.40
N TRP A 26 0.53 9.16 -3.91
CA TRP A 26 0.37 10.45 -4.59
C TRP A 26 1.32 11.50 -4.01
N ASP A 27 2.17 12.08 -4.86
CA ASP A 27 2.97 13.24 -4.54
C ASP A 27 2.25 14.52 -4.96
N GLU A 28 1.63 15.18 -3.99
CA GLU A 28 0.89 16.44 -4.20
C GLU A 28 1.77 17.64 -4.55
N GLN A 29 3.07 17.62 -4.21
CA GLN A 29 3.96 18.77 -4.46
C GLN A 29 4.28 18.90 -5.95
N ILE A 30 4.35 17.77 -6.65
CA ILE A 30 4.63 17.72 -8.08
C ILE A 30 3.48 17.13 -8.89
N GLY A 31 2.33 16.86 -8.26
CA GLY A 31 1.13 16.33 -8.90
C GLY A 31 1.35 14.99 -9.60
N ARG A 32 2.09 14.06 -8.97
CA ARG A 32 2.51 12.81 -9.61
C ARG A 32 2.12 11.60 -8.78
N LEU A 33 1.53 10.61 -9.42
CA LEU A 33 1.28 9.29 -8.84
C LEU A 33 2.51 8.40 -9.07
N TYR A 34 2.91 7.66 -8.04
CA TYR A 34 3.84 6.53 -8.13
C TYR A 34 3.13 5.25 -7.72
N TRP A 35 3.56 4.11 -8.26
CA TRP A 35 3.15 2.78 -7.81
C TRP A 35 4.20 1.76 -8.26
N VAL A 36 4.08 0.49 -7.90
CA VAL A 36 5.08 -0.52 -8.26
C VAL A 36 4.46 -1.62 -9.11
N ASP A 37 5.23 -2.14 -10.07
CA ASP A 37 5.02 -3.48 -10.62
C ASP A 37 6.06 -4.40 -9.97
N SER A 38 5.60 -5.15 -8.96
CA SER A 38 6.44 -5.93 -8.08
C SER A 38 7.26 -6.97 -8.84
N VAL A 39 6.60 -7.75 -9.71
CA VAL A 39 7.22 -8.85 -10.45
C VAL A 39 8.14 -8.31 -11.56
N SER A 40 7.75 -7.21 -12.21
CA SER A 40 8.57 -6.60 -13.25
C SER A 40 9.76 -5.80 -12.72
N ARG A 41 9.85 -5.57 -11.40
CA ARG A 41 10.92 -4.81 -10.73
C ARG A 41 10.97 -3.36 -11.19
N LYS A 42 9.80 -2.71 -11.18
CA LYS A 42 9.63 -1.33 -11.64
C LYS A 42 8.87 -0.51 -10.62
N ILE A 43 9.31 0.71 -10.40
CA ILE A 43 8.45 1.79 -9.91
C ILE A 43 7.91 2.50 -11.15
N ARG A 44 6.60 2.68 -11.24
CA ARG A 44 5.96 3.44 -12.31
C ARG A 44 5.54 4.81 -11.80
N TYR A 45 5.39 5.74 -12.72
CA TYR A 45 4.81 7.04 -12.41
C TYR A 45 3.85 7.54 -13.49
N TYR A 46 2.93 8.38 -13.07
CA TYR A 46 1.92 9.02 -13.90
C TYR A 46 1.69 10.46 -13.43
N HIS A 47 1.68 11.40 -14.37
CA HIS A 47 1.34 12.80 -14.12
C HIS A 47 0.06 13.17 -14.92
N PRO A 48 -1.08 13.41 -14.25
CA PRO A 48 -2.37 13.52 -14.92
C PRO A 48 -2.58 14.80 -15.73
N VAL A 49 -1.83 15.88 -15.45
CA VAL A 49 -2.03 17.16 -16.13
C VAL A 49 -1.53 17.14 -17.58
N ASP A 50 -0.44 16.42 -17.84
CA ASP A 50 0.21 16.33 -19.14
C ASP A 50 0.15 14.90 -19.73
N ASP A 51 -0.48 13.96 -19.02
CA ASP A 51 -0.61 12.54 -19.38
C ASP A 51 0.73 11.80 -19.51
N THR A 52 1.77 12.30 -18.84
CA THR A 52 3.11 11.71 -18.89
C THR A 52 3.19 10.46 -18.01
N HIS A 53 3.77 9.40 -18.59
CA HIS A 53 4.03 8.13 -17.92
C HIS A 53 5.52 7.79 -17.97
N GLY A 54 5.99 7.02 -17.00
CA GLY A 54 7.31 6.42 -17.10
C GLY A 54 7.55 5.38 -16.01
N GLU A 55 8.78 4.89 -15.99
CA GLU A 55 9.22 3.82 -15.10
C GLU A 55 10.67 4.00 -14.65
N ILE A 56 10.96 3.47 -13.47
CA ILE A 56 12.28 3.42 -12.84
C ILE A 56 12.55 1.95 -12.55
N ALA A 57 13.61 1.41 -13.12
CA ALA A 57 14.03 0.04 -12.86
C ALA A 57 14.68 -0.05 -11.46
N VAL A 58 14.36 -1.11 -10.72
CA VAL A 58 14.97 -1.38 -9.40
C VAL A 58 15.68 -2.75 -9.37
N PRO A 59 16.66 -2.97 -8.47
CA PRO A 59 17.53 -4.15 -8.52
C PRO A 59 16.83 -5.49 -8.33
N SER A 60 15.70 -5.52 -7.62
CA SER A 60 14.98 -6.75 -7.27
C SER A 60 13.47 -6.51 -7.18
N MET A 61 12.72 -7.57 -6.86
CA MET A 61 11.27 -7.46 -6.65
C MET A 61 10.99 -6.41 -5.56
N ILE A 62 9.99 -5.57 -5.80
CA ILE A 62 9.63 -4.44 -4.95
C ILE A 62 8.26 -4.70 -4.34
N GLY A 63 8.12 -4.53 -3.03
CA GLY A 63 6.85 -4.69 -2.33
C GLY A 63 6.09 -3.37 -2.23
N SER A 64 6.80 -2.28 -1.95
CA SER A 64 6.17 -0.99 -1.63
C SER A 64 7.07 0.20 -1.94
N VAL A 65 6.44 1.37 -2.07
CA VAL A 65 7.10 2.65 -2.27
C VAL A 65 6.45 3.74 -1.40
N GLY A 66 7.25 4.66 -0.89
CA GLY A 66 6.82 5.86 -0.16
C GLY A 66 7.58 7.10 -0.61
N LEU A 67 7.08 8.28 -0.28
CA LEU A 67 7.70 9.53 -0.69
C LEU A 67 8.96 9.81 0.14
N GLY A 68 10.10 9.95 -0.52
CA GLY A 68 11.35 10.36 0.12
C GLY A 68 11.50 11.88 0.19
N GLN A 69 12.74 12.30 0.42
CA GLN A 69 13.16 13.69 0.21
C GLN A 69 12.96 14.09 -1.27
N PRO A 70 12.91 15.40 -1.62
CA PRO A 70 12.72 15.82 -3.00
C PRO A 70 13.71 15.14 -3.97
N GLY A 71 13.19 14.50 -5.03
CA GLY A 71 14.00 13.73 -5.98
C GLY A 71 14.20 12.25 -5.60
N HIS A 72 13.70 11.82 -4.45
CA HIS A 72 13.89 10.48 -3.92
C HIS A 72 12.58 9.80 -3.53
N LEU A 73 12.59 8.47 -3.55
CA LEU A 73 11.55 7.59 -3.02
C LEU A 73 12.17 6.65 -1.98
N VAL A 74 11.36 6.08 -1.10
CA VAL A 74 11.77 4.96 -0.24
C VAL A 74 11.09 3.70 -0.73
N ALA A 75 11.81 2.59 -0.84
CA ALA A 75 11.28 1.34 -1.37
C ALA A 75 11.63 0.14 -0.49
N GLY A 76 10.65 -0.74 -0.26
CA GLY A 76 10.87 -2.08 0.30
C GLY A 76 11.18 -3.07 -0.81
N LEU A 77 12.42 -3.56 -0.89
CA LEU A 77 12.88 -4.54 -1.88
C LEU A 77 12.99 -5.94 -1.26
N VAL A 78 13.48 -6.94 -2.01
CA VAL A 78 13.62 -8.32 -1.48
C VAL A 78 14.43 -8.38 -0.19
N ASP A 79 15.55 -7.65 -0.11
CA ASP A 79 16.57 -7.84 0.92
C ASP A 79 16.78 -6.62 1.84
N GLY A 80 15.90 -5.62 1.77
CA GLY A 80 16.05 -4.40 2.55
C GLY A 80 15.10 -3.27 2.16
N ILE A 81 15.21 -2.17 2.88
CA ILE A 81 14.55 -0.90 2.60
C ILE A 81 15.62 0.07 2.08
N TYR A 82 15.31 0.74 0.98
CA TYR A 82 16.26 1.54 0.21
C TYR A 82 15.71 2.94 -0.04
N ASP A 83 16.61 3.93 -0.04
CA ASP A 83 16.40 5.22 -0.68
C ASP A 83 16.70 5.08 -2.18
N ILE A 84 15.78 5.55 -3.03
CA ILE A 84 15.83 5.42 -4.49
C ILE A 84 15.86 6.81 -5.11
N GLU A 85 16.94 7.12 -5.84
CA GLU A 85 17.04 8.33 -6.65
C GLU A 85 16.16 8.20 -7.90
N ILE A 86 15.21 9.13 -8.09
CA ILE A 86 14.19 9.03 -9.15
C ILE A 86 14.79 9.08 -10.55
N GLU A 87 15.82 9.91 -10.78
CA GLU A 87 16.37 10.12 -12.12
C GLU A 87 17.19 8.94 -12.63
N THR A 88 17.89 8.24 -11.75
CA THR A 88 18.85 7.19 -12.11
C THR A 88 18.39 5.79 -11.73
N GLY A 89 17.47 5.66 -10.76
CA GLY A 89 17.13 4.39 -10.12
C GLY A 89 18.20 3.87 -9.15
N ALA A 90 19.21 4.69 -8.80
CA ALA A 90 20.22 4.31 -7.84
C ALA A 90 19.59 4.02 -6.47
N ALA A 91 19.94 2.86 -5.89
CA ALA A 91 19.37 2.36 -4.65
C ALA A 91 20.42 2.36 -3.53
N THR A 92 20.21 3.18 -2.50
CA THR A 92 21.07 3.26 -1.32
C THR A 92 20.37 2.59 -0.13
N PRO A 93 20.98 1.60 0.53
CA PRO A 93 20.31 0.89 1.62
C PRO A 93 20.12 1.82 2.84
N LEU A 94 18.89 1.87 3.35
CA LEU A 94 18.54 2.46 4.64
C LEU A 94 18.51 1.39 5.74
N PHE A 95 17.99 0.21 5.42
CA PHE A 95 17.93 -0.92 6.34
C PHE A 95 18.11 -2.25 5.60
N LYS A 96 18.87 -3.16 6.19
CA LYS A 96 18.98 -4.56 5.76
C LYS A 96 18.90 -5.47 6.97
N PRO A 97 18.13 -6.56 6.92
CA PRO A 97 18.16 -7.58 7.99
C PRO A 97 19.56 -8.17 8.15
N ASP A 98 19.97 -8.37 9.40
CA ASP A 98 21.21 -9.07 9.75
C ASP A 98 20.90 -10.16 10.80
N PRO A 99 20.99 -11.46 10.45
CA PRO A 99 21.41 -11.99 9.15
C PRO A 99 20.35 -11.83 8.05
N PRO A 100 20.75 -11.83 6.76
CA PRO A 100 19.79 -11.86 5.65
C PRO A 100 19.01 -13.17 5.62
N ASN A 101 17.76 -13.13 5.13
CA ASN A 101 16.91 -14.30 4.99
C ASN A 101 16.27 -14.36 3.59
N GLU A 102 16.78 -15.23 2.72
CA GLU A 102 16.30 -15.39 1.35
C GLU A 102 14.87 -15.94 1.24
N ARG A 103 14.28 -16.41 2.35
CA ARG A 103 12.88 -16.85 2.40
C ARG A 103 11.91 -15.73 2.75
N VAL A 104 12.40 -14.52 2.97
CA VAL A 104 11.60 -13.33 3.28
C VAL A 104 11.80 -12.30 2.19
N ARG A 105 10.74 -11.58 1.84
CA ARG A 105 10.81 -10.33 1.08
C ARG A 105 9.95 -9.27 1.75
N PHE A 106 10.26 -7.99 1.53
CA PHE A 106 9.31 -6.93 1.87
C PHE A 106 8.08 -6.96 0.96
N ASN A 107 6.93 -6.62 1.52
CA ASN A 107 5.62 -6.55 0.87
C ASN A 107 5.06 -5.14 1.04
N ASP A 108 3.90 -4.98 1.68
CA ASP A 108 3.26 -3.68 1.88
C ASP A 108 4.06 -2.75 2.80
N GLY A 109 3.97 -1.46 2.53
CA GLY A 109 4.74 -0.41 3.18
C GLY A 109 4.11 0.96 2.97
N ARG A 110 4.20 1.81 3.99
CA ARG A 110 3.61 3.14 3.99
C ARG A 110 4.37 4.08 4.91
N MET A 111 4.37 5.37 4.59
CA MET A 111 4.85 6.41 5.51
C MET A 111 3.87 6.57 6.66
N ASP A 112 4.37 6.59 7.89
CA ASP A 112 3.58 6.99 9.04
C ASP A 112 3.42 8.52 9.09
N ARG A 113 2.56 9.01 9.99
CA ARG A 113 2.30 10.46 10.13
C ARG A 113 3.49 11.24 10.73
N GLN A 114 4.54 10.56 11.17
CA GLN A 114 5.77 11.16 11.68
C GLN A 114 6.89 11.17 10.63
N GLY A 115 6.63 10.68 9.41
CA GLY A 115 7.62 10.64 8.34
C GLY A 115 8.63 9.50 8.49
N ARG A 116 8.24 8.37 9.07
CA ARG A 116 9.04 7.14 9.11
C ARG A 116 8.42 6.13 8.15
N PHE A 117 9.26 5.36 7.47
CA PHE A 117 8.76 4.31 6.57
C PHE A 117 8.50 3.05 7.37
N VAL A 118 7.25 2.60 7.41
CA VAL A 118 6.88 1.32 8.01
C VAL A 118 6.65 0.34 6.87
N CYS A 119 7.31 -0.82 6.91
CA CYS A 119 7.25 -1.81 5.85
C CYS A 119 7.29 -3.20 6.44
N GLY A 120 6.39 -4.08 5.98
CA GLY A 120 6.30 -5.43 6.50
C GLY A 120 6.76 -6.47 5.50
N GLY A 121 7.42 -7.50 6.03
CA GLY A 121 7.89 -8.65 5.30
C GLY A 121 6.82 -9.73 5.14
N MET A 122 7.15 -10.71 4.30
CA MET A 122 6.38 -11.94 4.15
C MET A 122 7.30 -13.12 3.83
N GLY A 123 6.91 -14.32 4.25
CA GLY A 123 7.54 -15.55 3.77
C GLY A 123 7.21 -15.79 2.30
N ILE A 124 8.18 -16.15 1.46
CA ILE A 124 7.95 -16.37 0.01
C ILE A 124 6.95 -17.49 -0.28
N TYR A 125 6.74 -18.43 0.66
CA TYR A 125 5.70 -19.45 0.60
C TYR A 125 4.57 -19.23 1.61
N ALA A 126 4.48 -18.03 2.20
CA ALA A 126 3.58 -17.61 3.27
C ALA A 126 3.83 -18.28 4.64
N GLU A 127 5.09 -18.58 4.94
CA GLU A 127 5.54 -18.95 6.28
C GLU A 127 5.54 -17.73 7.22
N PRO A 128 5.32 -17.90 8.53
CA PRO A 128 5.29 -16.81 9.51
C PRO A 128 6.72 -16.32 9.82
N MET A 129 7.38 -15.74 8.83
CA MET A 129 8.79 -15.31 8.88
C MET A 129 8.97 -13.81 8.64
N GLY A 130 7.92 -13.12 8.21
CA GLY A 130 7.93 -11.68 7.99
C GLY A 130 7.97 -10.89 9.31
N GLU A 131 8.60 -9.73 9.22
CA GLU A 131 8.67 -8.74 10.29
C GLU A 131 8.08 -7.42 9.79
N LEU A 132 7.37 -6.71 10.66
CA LEU A 132 6.97 -5.32 10.40
C LEU A 132 8.04 -4.41 10.98
N VAL A 133 8.71 -3.64 10.13
CA VAL A 133 9.85 -2.81 10.50
C VAL A 133 9.51 -1.34 10.25
N ARG A 134 9.93 -0.47 11.16
CA ARG A 134 9.88 0.98 11.03
C ARG A 134 11.29 1.53 10.85
N VAL A 135 11.50 2.38 9.84
CA VAL A 135 12.81 2.93 9.47
C VAL A 135 12.77 4.45 9.36
N THR A 136 13.80 5.12 9.88
CA THR A 136 14.02 6.58 9.74
C THR A 136 14.97 6.90 8.58
N ALA A 137 15.08 8.17 8.17
CA ALA A 137 16.06 8.58 7.16
C ALA A 137 17.52 8.32 7.57
N GLY A 138 17.80 8.27 8.87
CA GLY A 138 19.13 7.91 9.39
C GLY A 138 19.46 6.43 9.30
N GLY A 139 18.51 5.58 8.88
CA GLY A 139 18.65 4.12 8.85
C GLY A 139 18.41 3.45 10.20
N GLU A 140 17.96 4.19 11.21
CA GLU A 140 17.51 3.59 12.47
C GLU A 140 16.27 2.75 12.21
N ALA A 141 16.30 1.50 12.63
CA ALA A 141 15.25 0.53 12.36
C ALA A 141 14.77 -0.15 13.64
N GLU A 142 13.46 -0.36 13.73
CA GLU A 142 12.81 -1.06 14.85
C GLU A 142 11.81 -2.10 14.32
N VAL A 143 11.88 -3.31 14.86
CA VAL A 143 10.91 -4.38 14.58
C VAL A 143 9.68 -4.18 15.48
N LEU A 144 8.55 -3.87 14.87
CA LEU A 144 7.28 -3.62 15.54
C LEU A 144 6.45 -4.89 15.75
N ALA A 145 6.57 -5.86 14.84
CA ALA A 145 5.91 -7.16 14.92
C ALA A 145 6.71 -8.23 14.16
N ASN A 146 6.51 -9.49 14.52
CA ASN A 146 7.14 -10.66 13.89
C ASN A 146 6.12 -11.76 13.64
N GLY A 147 6.54 -12.83 12.95
CA GLY A 147 5.67 -13.97 12.67
C GLY A 147 4.62 -13.70 11.59
N VAL A 148 4.83 -12.66 10.77
CA VAL A 148 3.88 -12.24 9.72
C VAL A 148 4.02 -13.17 8.51
N ARG A 149 2.90 -13.68 7.99
CA ARG A 149 2.91 -14.52 6.78
C ARG A 149 2.81 -13.72 5.51
N ILE A 150 1.87 -12.77 5.43
CA ILE A 150 1.69 -11.85 4.32
C ILE A 150 1.30 -10.48 4.87
N SER A 151 2.27 -9.57 5.01
CA SER A 151 2.06 -8.20 5.51
C SER A 151 1.22 -7.37 4.53
N ASN A 152 0.10 -6.82 4.99
CA ASN A 152 -0.80 -5.99 4.19
C ASN A 152 -1.64 -5.03 5.05
N THR A 153 -2.46 -4.23 4.37
CA THR A 153 -3.43 -3.31 4.99
C THR A 153 -2.76 -2.27 5.88
N LEU A 154 -1.50 -1.93 5.59
CA LEU A 154 -0.74 -0.99 6.43
C LEU A 154 -1.20 0.45 6.16
N SER A 155 -1.85 1.05 7.14
CA SER A 155 -2.32 2.44 7.08
C SER A 155 -2.40 3.09 8.45
N PHE A 156 -2.57 4.42 8.49
CA PHE A 156 -2.56 5.19 9.72
C PHE A 156 -3.76 6.13 9.80
N SER A 157 -4.34 6.26 11.00
CA SER A 157 -5.39 7.24 11.28
C SER A 157 -4.93 8.66 10.92
N PRO A 158 -5.87 9.61 10.66
CA PRO A 158 -5.50 10.97 10.26
C PRO A 158 -4.59 11.67 11.27
N ASP A 159 -4.78 11.40 12.57
CA ASP A 159 -3.95 11.96 13.66
C ASP A 159 -2.68 11.15 13.94
N GLY A 160 -2.46 10.04 13.24
CA GLY A 160 -1.30 9.16 13.41
C GLY A 160 -1.26 8.34 14.68
N LYS A 161 -2.33 8.36 15.49
CA LYS A 161 -2.39 7.66 16.77
C LYS A 161 -2.82 6.21 16.69
N THR A 162 -3.24 5.76 15.51
CA THR A 162 -3.64 4.38 15.25
C THR A 162 -2.97 3.87 13.99
N MET A 163 -2.34 2.71 14.08
CA MET A 163 -1.89 1.93 12.94
C MET A 163 -2.91 0.82 12.66
N TYR A 164 -3.34 0.72 11.41
CA TYR A 164 -4.11 -0.40 10.90
C TYR A 164 -3.17 -1.36 10.18
N PHE A 165 -3.31 -2.65 10.46
CA PHE A 165 -2.43 -3.67 9.89
C PHE A 165 -3.12 -5.03 9.84
N ALA A 166 -2.79 -5.84 8.84
CA ALA A 166 -3.26 -7.21 8.72
C ALA A 166 -2.16 -8.15 8.20
N ASP A 167 -2.14 -9.37 8.74
CA ASP A 167 -1.68 -10.51 7.95
C ASP A 167 -2.87 -10.96 7.09
N SER A 168 -2.74 -10.93 5.75
CA SER A 168 -3.85 -11.27 4.86
C SER A 168 -4.45 -12.65 5.13
N LEU A 169 -3.65 -13.61 5.63
CA LEU A 169 -4.11 -14.96 5.94
C LEU A 169 -4.92 -15.06 7.23
N ASP A 170 -4.83 -14.08 8.13
CA ASP A 170 -5.68 -14.00 9.31
C ASP A 170 -7.11 -13.58 8.96
N ARG A 171 -7.26 -12.83 7.86
CA ARG A 171 -8.53 -12.21 7.44
C ARG A 171 -9.12 -11.27 8.50
N VAL A 172 -8.24 -10.67 9.30
CA VAL A 172 -8.63 -9.73 10.35
C VAL A 172 -7.71 -8.51 10.29
N VAL A 173 -8.31 -7.34 10.11
CA VAL A 173 -7.63 -6.05 10.23
C VAL A 173 -7.60 -5.67 11.69
N ARG A 174 -6.44 -5.27 12.17
CA ARG A 174 -6.20 -4.90 13.56
C ARG A 174 -5.86 -3.42 13.64
N ALA A 175 -6.40 -2.76 14.66
CA ALA A 175 -6.07 -1.38 15.01
C ALA A 175 -5.20 -1.39 16.27
N TYR A 176 -4.01 -0.82 16.16
CA TYR A 176 -3.04 -0.68 17.24
C TYR A 176 -2.89 0.78 17.60
N ARG A 177 -2.68 1.07 18.89
CA ARG A 177 -2.14 2.37 19.29
C ARG A 177 -0.77 2.57 18.63
N TYR A 178 -0.50 3.78 18.16
CA TYR A 178 0.72 4.12 17.45
C TYR A 178 1.13 5.59 17.70
N GLY A 179 2.40 5.92 17.44
CA GLY A 179 2.87 7.31 17.26
C GLY A 179 3.71 7.88 18.40
N ASP A 180 3.59 7.38 19.63
CA ASP A 180 4.22 7.98 20.83
C ASP A 180 5.71 7.57 21.06
N GLY A 181 6.31 6.83 20.12
CA GLY A 181 7.77 6.62 20.08
C GLY A 181 8.28 5.29 20.64
N GLU A 182 7.59 4.64 21.59
CA GLU A 182 8.10 3.43 22.28
C GLU A 182 7.17 2.19 22.20
N GLU A 183 6.21 2.18 21.28
CA GLU A 183 5.15 1.17 21.29
C GLU A 183 5.53 -0.08 20.47
N VAL A 184 5.78 -1.20 21.18
CA VAL A 184 5.59 -2.54 20.61
C VAL A 184 4.09 -2.73 20.35
N LEU A 185 3.75 -3.21 19.16
CA LEU A 185 2.36 -3.44 18.74
C LEU A 185 1.71 -4.54 19.57
N THR A 186 1.13 -4.16 20.70
CA THR A 186 0.50 -5.05 21.66
C THR A 186 -0.99 -4.78 21.78
N GLU A 187 -1.75 -5.80 22.21
CA GLU A 187 -3.19 -5.70 22.52
C GLU A 187 -4.05 -4.99 21.44
N PRO A 188 -4.00 -5.44 20.18
CA PRO A 188 -4.79 -4.81 19.12
C PRO A 188 -6.29 -4.92 19.38
N ARG A 189 -7.02 -3.90 18.96
CA ARG A 189 -8.46 -4.02 18.71
C ARG A 189 -8.66 -4.75 17.37
N MET A 190 -9.44 -5.82 17.38
CA MET A 190 -9.88 -6.48 16.14
C MET A 190 -10.90 -5.56 15.46
N LEU A 191 -10.51 -4.91 14.36
CA LEU A 191 -11.29 -3.86 13.72
C LEU A 191 -12.27 -4.43 12.70
N VAL A 192 -11.77 -5.19 11.71
CA VAL A 192 -12.59 -5.73 10.62
C VAL A 192 -12.31 -7.22 10.46
N ASP A 193 -13.34 -8.05 10.48
CA ASP A 193 -13.27 -9.44 10.02
C ASP A 193 -13.66 -9.49 8.53
N THR A 194 -12.72 -9.88 7.67
CA THR A 194 -12.97 -9.99 6.22
C THR A 194 -13.41 -11.38 5.79
N LYS A 195 -13.48 -12.37 6.70
CA LYS A 195 -13.98 -13.72 6.39
C LYS A 195 -15.37 -13.73 5.76
N PRO A 196 -16.36 -12.92 6.23
CA PRO A 196 -17.68 -12.87 5.60
C PRO A 196 -17.67 -12.39 4.14
N PHE A 197 -16.64 -11.66 3.74
CA PHE A 197 -16.44 -11.20 2.36
C PHE A 197 -15.66 -12.21 1.50
N ALA A 198 -15.26 -13.35 2.07
CA ALA A 198 -14.46 -14.39 1.42
C ALA A 198 -13.09 -13.93 0.88
N SER A 199 -12.55 -12.80 1.35
CA SER A 199 -11.27 -12.23 0.92
C SER A 199 -10.29 -12.09 2.08
N GLY A 200 -9.00 -12.15 1.79
CA GLY A 200 -7.96 -11.60 2.67
C GLY A 200 -7.85 -10.09 2.41
N PRO A 201 -7.69 -9.25 3.44
CA PRO A 201 -7.49 -7.83 3.22
C PRO A 201 -6.11 -7.64 2.57
N ASP A 202 -6.07 -6.87 1.49
CA ASP A 202 -4.84 -6.55 0.76
C ASP A 202 -4.39 -5.12 1.14
N GLY A 203 -4.00 -4.29 0.18
CA GLY A 203 -3.68 -2.89 0.40
C GLY A 203 -4.88 -2.04 0.84
N ALA A 204 -4.58 -0.98 1.60
CA ALA A 204 -5.59 -0.08 2.18
C ALA A 204 -5.12 1.37 2.27
N THR A 205 -6.08 2.29 2.35
CA THR A 205 -5.85 3.72 2.62
C THR A 205 -6.90 4.28 3.57
N VAL A 206 -6.64 5.46 4.13
CA VAL A 206 -7.56 6.17 5.05
C VAL A 206 -7.98 7.48 4.41
N ASP A 207 -9.28 7.78 4.42
CA ASP A 207 -9.80 9.05 3.92
C ASP A 207 -9.80 10.16 4.98
N SER A 208 -10.14 11.37 4.55
CA SER A 208 -10.22 12.57 5.38
C SER A 208 -11.27 12.50 6.50
N GLU A 209 -12.25 11.60 6.41
CA GLU A 209 -13.25 11.35 7.46
C GLU A 209 -12.75 10.31 8.49
N GLY A 210 -11.56 9.73 8.27
CA GLY A 210 -10.95 8.72 9.14
C GLY A 210 -11.40 7.28 8.86
N TYR A 211 -12.07 7.04 7.73
CA TYR A 211 -12.55 5.71 7.36
C TYR A 211 -11.47 4.97 6.57
N ILE A 212 -11.36 3.66 6.80
CA ILE A 212 -10.40 2.81 6.09
C ILE A 212 -11.04 2.18 4.86
N TRP A 213 -10.36 2.30 3.72
CA TRP A 213 -10.69 1.64 2.45
C TRP A 213 -9.76 0.47 2.23
N ILE A 214 -10.32 -0.70 1.90
CA ILE A 214 -9.58 -1.96 1.79
C ILE A 214 -9.89 -2.63 0.46
N ALA A 215 -8.84 -3.05 -0.26
CA ALA A 215 -8.98 -3.94 -1.39
C ALA A 215 -9.34 -5.34 -0.92
N LEU A 216 -10.50 -5.83 -1.37
CA LEU A 216 -10.91 -7.22 -1.18
C LEU A 216 -10.45 -8.01 -2.41
N VAL A 217 -9.16 -8.36 -2.41
CA VAL A 217 -8.50 -9.07 -3.51
C VAL A 217 -9.22 -10.39 -3.83
N GLN A 218 -9.20 -10.80 -5.10
CA GLN A 218 -9.89 -11.97 -5.66
C GLN A 218 -11.42 -11.93 -5.64
N VAL A 219 -12.02 -11.03 -4.85
CA VAL A 219 -13.47 -10.79 -4.81
C VAL A 219 -13.86 -9.65 -5.76
N GLY A 220 -12.90 -8.82 -6.16
CA GLY A 220 -13.14 -7.73 -7.10
C GLY A 220 -13.91 -6.57 -6.48
N LYS A 221 -13.66 -6.28 -5.20
CA LYS A 221 -14.38 -5.22 -4.46
C LYS A 221 -13.45 -4.34 -3.65
N ILE A 222 -13.95 -3.14 -3.35
CA ILE A 222 -13.33 -2.21 -2.41
C ILE A 222 -14.36 -1.94 -1.31
N ALA A 223 -13.96 -2.11 -0.06
CA ALA A 223 -14.81 -1.91 1.10
C ALA A 223 -14.31 -0.73 1.94
N ARG A 224 -15.22 0.12 2.38
CA ARG A 224 -14.97 1.24 3.28
C ARG A 224 -15.56 0.92 4.64
N PHE A 225 -14.77 1.04 5.70
CA PHE A 225 -15.18 0.79 7.08
C PHE A 225 -15.02 2.03 7.94
N THR A 226 -15.94 2.20 8.88
CA THR A 226 -15.89 3.23 9.93
C THR A 226 -14.65 3.04 10.83
N PRO A 227 -14.24 4.07 11.59
CA PRO A 227 -13.21 3.93 12.63
C PRO A 227 -13.52 2.82 13.65
N GLU A 228 -14.79 2.50 13.87
CA GLU A 228 -15.26 1.45 14.76
C GLU A 228 -15.19 0.04 14.13
N GLY A 229 -15.11 -0.06 12.80
CA GLY A 229 -15.00 -1.33 12.05
C GLY A 229 -16.27 -1.77 11.33
N ASP A 230 -17.35 -0.98 11.43
CA ASP A 230 -18.59 -1.24 10.70
C ASP A 230 -18.45 -0.92 9.20
N LEU A 231 -19.04 -1.74 8.34
CA LEU A 231 -19.08 -1.52 6.90
C LEU A 231 -19.91 -0.27 6.56
N ASP A 232 -19.27 0.73 5.95
CA ASP A 232 -19.93 1.95 5.48
C ASP A 232 -20.27 1.89 3.99
N ALA A 233 -19.40 1.30 3.17
CA ALA A 233 -19.65 1.14 1.75
C ALA A 233 -18.94 -0.08 1.17
N LEU A 234 -19.52 -0.66 0.13
CA LEU A 234 -18.93 -1.74 -0.65
C LEU A 234 -19.17 -1.43 -2.13
N ILE A 235 -18.10 -1.25 -2.89
CA ILE A 235 -18.16 -0.93 -4.32
C ILE A 235 -17.46 -2.02 -5.14
N GLU A 236 -17.95 -2.24 -6.36
CA GLU A 236 -17.28 -3.10 -7.33
C GLU A 236 -15.97 -2.43 -7.78
N ALA A 237 -14.89 -3.21 -7.82
CA ALA A 237 -13.65 -2.76 -8.40
C ALA A 237 -13.70 -2.87 -9.94
N PRO A 238 -12.90 -2.10 -10.67
CA PRO A 238 -12.84 -2.19 -12.15
C PRO A 238 -12.25 -3.51 -12.67
N THR A 239 -11.68 -4.33 -11.78
CA THR A 239 -11.07 -5.64 -12.07
C THR A 239 -11.42 -6.65 -10.97
N ASP A 240 -11.16 -7.94 -11.23
CA ASP A 240 -11.39 -9.04 -10.30
C ASP A 240 -10.31 -9.16 -9.20
N MET A 241 -9.17 -8.48 -9.35
CA MET A 241 -8.04 -8.54 -8.42
C MET A 241 -7.46 -7.15 -8.11
N PRO A 242 -8.24 -6.24 -7.49
CA PRO A 242 -7.68 -5.01 -6.94
C PRO A 242 -6.71 -5.36 -5.81
N THR A 243 -5.59 -4.64 -5.71
CA THR A 243 -4.53 -4.91 -4.74
C THR A 243 -4.39 -3.82 -3.70
N CYS A 244 -4.24 -2.57 -4.12
CA CYS A 244 -4.00 -1.45 -3.23
C CYS A 244 -4.57 -0.17 -3.81
N MET A 245 -4.58 0.89 -3.01
CA MET A 245 -5.14 2.17 -3.38
C MET A 245 -4.55 3.35 -2.61
N CYS A 246 -4.63 4.52 -3.22
CA CYS A 246 -4.41 5.79 -2.57
C CYS A 246 -5.33 6.86 -3.16
N PHE A 247 -5.61 7.88 -2.37
CA PHE A 247 -6.24 9.08 -2.89
C PHE A 247 -5.19 10.00 -3.51
N GLY A 248 -5.54 10.67 -4.60
CA GLY A 248 -4.70 11.62 -5.29
C GLY A 248 -5.50 12.58 -6.16
N GLY A 249 -4.80 13.25 -7.08
CA GLY A 249 -5.34 14.37 -7.82
C GLY A 249 -5.21 15.71 -7.06
N PRO A 250 -5.44 16.86 -7.72
CA PRO A 250 -5.24 18.18 -7.11
C PRO A 250 -6.09 18.47 -5.87
N ASP A 251 -7.23 17.79 -5.72
CA ASP A 251 -8.17 17.91 -4.60
C ASP A 251 -8.22 16.65 -3.71
N LEU A 252 -7.33 15.68 -3.96
CA LEU A 252 -7.29 14.37 -3.30
C LEU A 252 -8.62 13.61 -3.39
N ALA A 253 -9.47 13.87 -4.38
CA ALA A 253 -10.79 13.23 -4.51
C ALA A 253 -10.80 11.98 -5.39
N THR A 254 -9.73 11.72 -6.15
CA THR A 254 -9.61 10.56 -7.03
C THR A 254 -8.97 9.40 -6.26
N LEU A 255 -9.61 8.24 -6.24
CA LEU A 255 -9.03 7.02 -5.69
C LEU A 255 -8.33 6.24 -6.80
N TYR A 256 -7.00 6.21 -6.77
CA TYR A 256 -6.20 5.36 -7.64
C TYR A 256 -6.14 3.94 -7.10
N VAL A 257 -6.35 2.94 -7.96
CA VAL A 257 -6.44 1.53 -7.59
C VAL A 257 -5.55 0.68 -8.50
N THR A 258 -4.61 -0.04 -7.91
CA THR A 258 -3.74 -1.01 -8.59
C THR A 258 -4.41 -2.38 -8.66
N SER A 259 -3.94 -3.25 -9.56
CA SER A 259 -4.46 -4.62 -9.69
C SER A 259 -3.43 -5.63 -10.19
N ILE A 260 -3.80 -6.91 -10.16
CA ILE A 260 -2.95 -8.03 -10.59
C ILE A 260 -3.30 -8.47 -12.00
N LYS A 261 -2.29 -8.68 -12.85
CA LYS A 261 -2.43 -9.55 -14.03
C LYS A 261 -2.06 -10.98 -13.69
N ASP A 262 -0.84 -11.19 -13.20
CA ASP A 262 -0.29 -12.47 -12.81
C ASP A 262 0.84 -12.22 -11.79
N SER A 263 0.62 -12.61 -10.54
CA SER A 263 1.60 -12.43 -9.47
C SER A 263 2.85 -13.30 -9.59
N GLY A 264 2.93 -14.19 -10.60
CA GLY A 264 4.04 -15.12 -10.80
C GLY A 264 4.09 -16.26 -9.77
N SER A 265 3.22 -16.24 -8.75
CA SER A 265 3.12 -17.26 -7.70
C SER A 265 2.23 -18.45 -8.07
N GLY A 266 1.51 -18.35 -9.19
CA GLY A 266 0.45 -19.29 -9.56
C GLY A 266 -0.83 -19.20 -8.72
N ARG A 267 -0.87 -18.31 -7.70
CA ARG A 267 -2.00 -18.18 -6.76
C ARG A 267 -2.96 -17.05 -7.13
N ALA A 268 -2.44 -15.95 -7.69
CA ALA A 268 -3.25 -14.79 -8.09
C ALA A 268 -2.97 -14.48 -9.56
N ILE A 269 -3.91 -14.90 -10.41
CA ILE A 269 -3.92 -14.66 -11.86
C ILE A 269 -5.30 -14.14 -12.21
N SER A 270 -5.35 -12.90 -12.70
CA SER A 270 -6.61 -12.28 -13.09
C SER A 270 -7.15 -12.92 -14.37
N ARG A 271 -8.46 -13.14 -14.39
CA ARG A 271 -9.20 -13.59 -15.59
C ARG A 271 -9.89 -12.43 -16.29
N HIS A 272 -9.91 -11.26 -15.67
CA HIS A 272 -10.48 -10.06 -16.24
C HIS A 272 -9.61 -9.54 -17.39
N PRO A 273 -10.20 -9.08 -18.53
CA PRO A 273 -9.44 -8.54 -19.65
C PRO A 273 -8.55 -7.35 -19.27
N LEU A 274 -8.98 -6.59 -18.26
CA LEU A 274 -8.26 -5.41 -17.76
C LEU A 274 -7.44 -5.68 -16.48
N GLY A 275 -7.27 -6.94 -16.07
CA GLY A 275 -6.41 -7.26 -14.91
C GLY A 275 -5.00 -6.71 -15.07
N GLY A 276 -4.43 -6.19 -13.98
CA GLY A 276 -3.10 -5.57 -13.94
C GLY A 276 -3.11 -4.07 -14.24
N HIS A 277 -4.18 -3.51 -14.78
CA HIS A 277 -4.21 -2.07 -15.03
C HIS A 277 -4.41 -1.26 -13.75
N LEU A 278 -3.86 -0.04 -13.76
CA LEU A 278 -4.16 1.03 -12.81
C LEU A 278 -5.45 1.74 -13.22
N PHE A 279 -6.31 2.04 -12.25
CA PHE A 279 -7.56 2.78 -12.45
C PHE A 279 -7.64 4.01 -11.57
N ALA A 280 -8.31 5.04 -12.06
CA ALA A 280 -8.79 6.18 -11.28
C ALA A 280 -10.30 6.01 -11.05
N ILE A 281 -10.74 6.14 -9.79
CA ILE A 281 -12.14 6.09 -9.40
C ILE A 281 -12.56 7.44 -8.83
N ASP A 282 -13.56 8.06 -9.45
CA ASP A 282 -14.11 9.35 -9.07
C ASP A 282 -15.54 9.24 -8.58
N GLY A 283 -16.03 10.28 -7.89
CA GLY A 283 -17.41 10.37 -7.42
C GLY A 283 -17.68 9.69 -6.06
N LEU A 284 -16.64 9.40 -5.29
CA LEU A 284 -16.75 8.79 -3.95
C LEU A 284 -17.36 9.74 -2.91
N GLY A 285 -17.28 11.06 -3.15
CA GLY A 285 -17.81 12.08 -2.24
C GLY A 285 -17.03 12.19 -0.93
N VAL A 286 -15.75 11.82 -0.96
CA VAL A 286 -14.74 12.01 0.08
C VAL A 286 -13.41 12.35 -0.59
N THR A 287 -12.52 12.96 0.18
CA THR A 287 -11.12 13.15 -0.22
C THR A 287 -10.21 12.31 0.66
N GLY A 288 -8.99 12.07 0.19
CA GLY A 288 -7.91 11.53 0.98
C GLY A 288 -7.23 12.56 1.87
N LEU A 289 -5.98 12.23 2.19
CA LEU A 289 -5.09 13.03 3.01
C LEU A 289 -3.75 13.17 2.26
N PRO A 290 -3.03 14.29 2.44
CA PRO A 290 -1.64 14.40 2.03
C PRO A 290 -0.81 13.24 2.54
N GLU A 291 -0.02 12.60 1.68
CA GLU A 291 0.90 11.54 2.11
C GLU A 291 2.14 12.16 2.76
N PRO A 292 2.56 11.69 3.95
CA PRO A 292 3.81 12.12 4.55
C PRO A 292 5.03 11.74 3.70
N ARG A 293 6.11 12.50 3.88
CA ARG A 293 7.43 12.18 3.34
C ARG A 293 8.34 11.63 4.43
N LEU A 294 9.36 10.88 4.04
CA LEU A 294 10.44 10.50 4.95
C LEU A 294 11.05 11.77 5.57
N ALA A 295 10.94 11.92 6.88
CA ALA A 295 11.48 13.06 7.60
C ALA A 295 13.01 13.04 7.54
N ALA A 296 13.62 14.22 7.42
CA ALA A 296 15.08 14.33 7.51
C ALA A 296 15.56 13.90 8.91
N ALA A 297 16.77 13.35 8.98
CA ALA A 297 17.42 12.98 10.24
C ALA A 297 17.74 14.20 11.12
#